data_AF-A0A497CIR9-F1
#
_entry.id   AF-A0A497CIR9-F1
#
_cell.length_a   1.000
_cell.length_b   1.000
_cell.length_c   1.000
_cell.angle_alpha   90.00
_cell.angle_beta   90.00
_cell.angle_gamma   90.00
#
_symmetry.space_group_name_H-M   'P 1'
#
loop_
_entity.id
_entity.type
_entity.pdbx_description
1 polymer ?
#
loop_
_entity_poly.entity_id
_entity_poly.type
_entity_poly.pdbx_seq_one_letter_code
_entity_poly.pdbx_strand_id
1 'polypeptide(L)'
;MRTIKLISIMFIFATFFINCTHDETPIILTPVDPGIGESADTLLVQRFATPPDFDGEIDAIWADAKPLINKGTVSLAGDRIIPLNGSSNGDASLEPVDLMDPYTGEIYKYSLRGGHDGEYLYLLFEWEDDNDSKDRQSWYFNPITSIWQGENKYANHDNDKFYEDKFGFIFPIKVNGNYPQGFAGGTCTVTCHNGLSDPQPGHKTTRHYMANDGELADLWHWKRNRTALSQSVDDGYIQWEDDFGIASANGRKTDEGIKMYSTSSFTDGATDLKGPKYVIPNGENYYWITQAEIDNGTAKAVTGVAINGVLTYDGGTIDPNLDLIAYSQGFGSKRFPSIYINPGGAGNDFRSDTQVRAKHVGSGWQVEIKRKLNTGDPTDAVFVIGEEMPFGLAIFNNAAIGHGQSNFLTMKIEN
;
A
#
# COMPACT_ATOMS: atom_id res chain seq x y z
N MET A 1 32.37 19.21 67.69
CA MET A 1 31.95 19.65 66.35
C MET A 1 32.18 18.52 65.36
N ARG A 2 31.12 17.81 64.95
CA ARG A 2 31.11 16.95 63.76
C ARG A 2 29.84 17.30 62.99
N THR A 3 30.01 18.04 61.91
CA THR A 3 28.96 18.52 61.02
C THR A 3 28.53 17.37 60.11
N ILE A 4 27.28 16.93 60.26
CA ILE A 4 26.62 16.02 59.32
C ILE A 4 26.08 16.89 58.18
N LYS A 5 26.60 16.71 56.97
CA LYS A 5 26.01 17.32 55.76
C LYS A 5 24.85 16.44 55.31
N LEU A 6 23.61 16.94 55.45
CA LEU A 6 22.47 16.42 54.71
C LEU A 6 22.61 16.80 53.24
N ILE A 7 22.70 15.80 52.37
CA ILE A 7 22.55 15.99 50.92
C ILE A 7 21.07 15.73 50.62
N SER A 8 20.34 16.77 50.23
CA SER A 8 18.99 16.64 49.69
C SER A 8 19.08 16.08 48.27
N ILE A 9 18.63 14.84 48.08
CA ILE A 9 18.48 14.23 46.77
C ILE A 9 17.13 14.69 46.22
N MET A 10 17.18 15.54 45.20
CA MET A 10 16.01 15.98 44.45
C MET A 10 15.61 14.82 43.52
N PHE A 11 14.51 14.13 43.84
CA PHE A 11 13.91 13.15 42.93
C PHE A 11 13.23 13.90 41.79
N ILE A 12 13.89 13.94 40.63
CA ILE A 12 13.22 14.28 39.36
C ILE A 12 12.44 13.02 38.97
N PHE A 13 11.13 13.04 39.21
CA PHE A 13 10.22 12.09 38.57
C PHE A 13 10.14 12.48 37.09
N ALA A 14 10.98 11.86 36.27
CA ALA A 14 10.76 11.81 34.83
C ALA A 14 9.53 10.92 34.61
N THR A 15 8.39 11.54 34.33
CA THR A 15 7.23 10.83 33.79
C THR A 15 7.63 10.30 32.42
N PHE A 16 7.95 9.00 32.37
CA PHE A 16 8.09 8.26 31.12
C PHE A 16 6.74 8.26 30.42
N PHE A 17 6.59 9.10 29.41
CA PHE A 17 5.61 8.86 28.36
C PHE A 17 6.13 7.68 27.54
N ILE A 18 5.45 6.54 27.67
CA ILE A 18 5.69 5.34 26.87
C ILE A 18 5.18 5.67 25.46
N ASN A 19 6.06 6.20 24.62
CA ASN A 19 5.82 6.39 23.20
C ASN A 19 6.93 5.70 22.41
N CYS A 20 6.52 4.73 21.60
CA CYS A 20 7.23 4.01 20.53
C CYS A 20 8.74 3.73 20.73
N THR A 21 9.08 2.48 21.06
CA THR A 21 10.45 1.97 20.98
C THR A 21 10.90 1.80 19.53
N HIS A 22 11.33 2.91 18.91
CA HIS A 22 12.47 2.90 18.00
C HIS A 22 13.57 3.69 18.70
N ASP A 23 14.37 2.98 19.50
CA ASP A 23 15.50 3.51 20.27
C ASP A 23 16.74 3.78 19.40
N GLU A 24 16.54 4.02 18.11
CA GLU A 24 17.58 4.48 17.21
C GLU A 24 17.14 5.82 16.66
N THR A 25 18.03 6.80 16.82
CA THR A 25 17.95 8.18 16.33
C THR A 25 17.05 8.33 15.10
N PRO A 26 16.17 9.36 15.02
CA PRO A 26 15.49 9.66 13.77
C PRO A 26 16.55 9.70 12.68
N ILE A 27 16.42 8.85 11.66
CA ILE A 27 17.31 8.87 10.51
C ILE A 27 17.23 10.31 10.01
N ILE A 28 18.32 11.06 10.22
CA ILE A 28 18.47 12.38 9.65
C ILE A 28 18.56 12.11 8.15
N LEU A 29 17.41 12.17 7.48
CA LEU A 29 17.36 12.20 6.03
C LEU A 29 18.26 13.37 5.65
N THR A 30 19.34 13.06 4.95
CA THR A 30 20.13 14.12 4.31
C THR A 30 19.15 14.92 3.48
N PRO A 31 18.96 16.23 3.78
CA PRO A 31 17.99 17.03 3.06
C PRO A 31 18.30 16.91 1.58
N VAL A 32 17.29 16.51 0.78
CA VAL A 32 17.38 16.67 -0.67
C VAL A 32 17.50 18.17 -0.87
N ASP A 33 18.58 18.64 -1.50
CA ASP A 33 18.64 20.03 -1.98
C ASP A 33 17.72 20.10 -3.18
N PRO A 34 16.53 20.71 -3.05
CA PRO A 34 15.57 20.72 -4.14
C PRO A 34 15.95 21.83 -5.15
N GLY A 35 16.95 22.66 -4.86
CA GLY A 35 17.27 23.80 -5.72
C GLY A 35 16.26 24.95 -5.61
N ILE A 36 16.44 25.97 -6.44
CA ILE A 36 15.65 27.21 -6.38
C ILE A 36 14.27 26.97 -6.99
N GLY A 37 13.22 27.30 -6.24
CA GLY A 37 11.84 27.19 -6.71
C GLY A 37 11.17 25.87 -6.37
N GLU A 38 11.85 24.97 -5.66
CA GLU A 38 11.36 23.65 -5.25
C GLU A 38 11.36 23.52 -3.71
N SER A 39 10.74 22.45 -3.19
CA SER A 39 10.63 22.17 -1.76
C SER A 39 10.98 20.72 -1.48
N ALA A 40 11.58 20.42 -0.32
CA ALA A 40 11.86 19.02 0.07
C ALA A 40 10.80 18.45 1.02
N ASP A 41 10.09 19.30 1.77
CA ASP A 41 9.20 18.88 2.86
C ASP A 41 7.79 19.51 2.79
N THR A 42 7.63 20.59 2.04
CA THR A 42 6.39 21.36 2.00
C THR A 42 5.77 21.32 0.60
N LEU A 43 4.57 20.75 0.50
CA LEU A 43 3.74 20.77 -0.68
C LEU A 43 2.87 22.03 -0.64
N LEU A 44 3.05 22.92 -1.61
CA LEU A 44 2.14 24.04 -1.82
C LEU A 44 1.00 23.57 -2.74
N VAL A 45 -0.22 23.61 -2.23
CA VAL A 45 -1.44 23.35 -3.01
C VAL A 45 -1.96 24.70 -3.48
N GLN A 46 -1.62 25.06 -4.72
CA GLN A 46 -1.91 26.37 -5.28
C GLN A 46 -3.35 26.51 -5.75
N ARG A 47 -3.89 27.73 -5.74
CA ARG A 47 -5.20 27.99 -6.34
C ARG A 47 -5.11 28.05 -7.86
N PHE A 48 -5.83 27.16 -8.52
CA PHE A 48 -5.99 27.13 -9.97
C PHE A 48 -7.20 27.95 -10.41
N ALA A 49 -7.02 28.76 -11.45
CA ALA A 49 -8.11 29.53 -12.05
C ALA A 49 -9.06 28.64 -12.86
N THR A 50 -8.53 27.56 -13.43
CA THR A 50 -9.24 26.51 -14.16
C THR A 50 -8.71 25.16 -13.70
N PRO A 51 -9.55 24.16 -13.46
CA PRO A 51 -9.08 22.83 -13.07
C PRO A 51 -8.23 22.19 -14.19
N PRO A 52 -7.29 21.27 -13.87
CA PRO A 52 -6.64 20.44 -14.86
C PRO A 52 -7.65 19.48 -15.52
N ASP A 53 -7.35 19.10 -16.76
CA ASP A 53 -8.04 18.04 -17.47
C ASP A 53 -7.64 16.70 -16.85
N PHE A 54 -8.57 16.06 -16.13
CA PHE A 54 -8.28 14.86 -15.35
C PHE A 54 -8.29 13.59 -16.21
N ASP A 55 -7.27 13.43 -17.05
CA ASP A 55 -7.14 12.36 -18.04
C ASP A 55 -5.85 11.54 -17.96
N GLY A 56 -4.91 11.91 -17.09
CA GLY A 56 -3.62 11.25 -16.88
C GLY A 56 -2.48 11.80 -17.73
N GLU A 57 -2.70 12.86 -18.50
CA GLU A 57 -1.65 13.63 -19.15
C GLU A 57 -1.28 14.89 -18.33
N ILE A 58 -0.04 15.35 -18.47
CA ILE A 58 0.43 16.52 -17.71
C ILE A 58 0.06 17.81 -18.46
N ASP A 59 -0.95 18.49 -17.94
CA ASP A 59 -1.36 19.81 -18.41
C ASP A 59 -0.36 20.93 -18.16
N ALA A 60 -0.47 21.98 -18.97
CA ALA A 60 0.34 23.20 -18.83
C ALA A 60 0.15 23.89 -17.46
N ILE A 61 -1.01 23.75 -16.81
CA ILE A 61 -1.28 24.38 -15.51
C ILE A 61 -0.35 23.85 -14.40
N TRP A 62 0.11 22.60 -14.54
CA TRP A 62 1.06 22.02 -13.58
C TRP A 62 2.43 22.70 -13.59
N ALA A 63 2.77 23.46 -14.64
CA ALA A 63 4.02 24.21 -14.71
C ALA A 63 4.05 25.39 -13.72
N ASP A 64 2.89 25.90 -13.31
CA ASP A 64 2.78 26.98 -12.31
C ASP A 64 2.94 26.44 -10.87
N ALA A 65 2.63 25.15 -10.66
CA ALA A 65 2.71 24.48 -9.38
C ALA A 65 4.15 24.18 -8.97
N LYS A 66 4.56 24.73 -7.83
CA LYS A 66 5.86 24.45 -7.20
C LYS A 66 5.96 22.96 -6.84
N PRO A 67 6.96 22.22 -7.34
CA PRO A 67 7.13 20.83 -6.96
C PRO A 67 7.74 20.67 -5.58
N LEU A 68 7.24 19.68 -4.85
CA LEU A 68 7.95 19.02 -3.76
C LEU A 68 8.77 17.88 -4.37
N ILE A 69 10.10 17.97 -4.31
CA ILE A 69 11.03 16.94 -4.76
C ILE A 69 11.66 16.27 -3.55
N ASN A 70 11.46 14.97 -3.42
CA ASN A 70 12.04 14.20 -2.33
C ASN A 70 12.18 12.72 -2.74
N LYS A 71 12.48 11.86 -1.76
CA LYS A 71 12.63 10.42 -1.94
C LYS A 71 11.96 9.66 -0.80
N GLY A 72 11.35 8.53 -1.12
CA GLY A 72 11.02 7.50 -0.15
C GLY A 72 12.22 6.59 0.07
N THR A 73 12.47 6.15 1.31
CA THR A 73 13.52 5.16 1.60
C THR A 73 12.92 4.00 2.37
N VAL A 74 13.23 2.77 1.96
CA VAL A 74 12.80 1.57 2.69
C VAL A 74 13.77 1.36 3.86
N SER A 75 13.25 1.43 5.08
CA SER A 75 13.98 1.11 6.29
C SER A 75 13.55 -0.23 6.87
N LEU A 76 14.32 -0.72 7.85
CA LEU A 76 13.93 -1.86 8.68
C LEU A 76 12.58 -1.58 9.37
N ALA A 77 11.79 -2.64 9.57
CA ALA A 77 10.43 -2.58 10.10
C ALA A 77 10.13 -3.60 11.21
N GLY A 78 11.19 -4.21 11.77
CA GLY A 78 11.15 -5.16 12.87
C GLY A 78 11.22 -6.61 12.41
N ASP A 79 11.56 -7.49 13.35
CA ASP A 79 11.86 -8.89 13.04
C ASP A 79 10.63 -9.66 12.51
N ARG A 80 10.85 -10.45 11.45
CA ARG A 80 9.92 -11.42 10.90
C ARG A 80 10.03 -12.73 11.70
N ILE A 81 9.40 -12.75 12.86
CA ILE A 81 9.46 -13.89 13.80
C ILE A 81 8.56 -15.07 13.44
N ILE A 82 7.71 -14.94 12.41
CA ILE A 82 6.85 -16.02 11.91
C ILE A 82 6.90 -16.10 10.37
N PRO A 83 6.73 -17.30 9.78
CA PRO A 83 6.60 -17.44 8.34
C PRO A 83 5.38 -16.69 7.81
N LEU A 84 5.58 -15.90 6.75
CA LEU A 84 4.49 -15.13 6.11
C LEU A 84 4.09 -15.70 4.75
N ASN A 85 4.93 -16.54 4.14
CA ASN A 85 4.64 -17.24 2.90
C ASN A 85 4.62 -18.76 3.12
N GLY A 86 3.92 -19.47 2.24
CA GLY A 86 3.94 -20.93 2.22
C GLY A 86 5.27 -21.52 1.75
N SER A 87 6.10 -20.75 1.03
CA SER A 87 7.37 -21.19 0.46
C SER A 87 8.37 -21.68 1.51
N SER A 88 8.32 -21.13 2.72
CA SER A 88 9.21 -21.53 3.81
C SER A 88 8.73 -22.78 4.54
N ASN A 89 7.57 -23.35 4.17
CA ASN A 89 7.00 -24.58 4.75
C ASN A 89 6.96 -24.59 6.29
N GLY A 90 6.71 -23.42 6.89
CA GLY A 90 6.67 -23.24 8.35
C GLY A 90 8.05 -23.05 9.01
N ASP A 91 9.15 -23.11 8.27
CA ASP A 91 10.51 -22.87 8.78
C ASP A 91 10.86 -21.38 8.73
N ALA A 92 10.81 -20.72 9.88
CA ALA A 92 11.14 -19.29 10.01
C ALA A 92 12.62 -18.99 9.73
N SER A 93 13.52 -19.99 9.78
CA SER A 93 14.95 -19.76 9.48
C SER A 93 15.24 -19.55 7.99
N LEU A 94 14.27 -19.87 7.13
CA LEU A 94 14.31 -19.63 5.69
C LEU A 94 13.69 -18.28 5.29
N GLU A 95 13.21 -17.51 6.26
CA GLU A 95 12.65 -16.18 6.06
C GLU A 95 13.72 -15.11 6.34
N PRO A 96 13.59 -13.90 5.74
CA PRO A 96 14.40 -12.75 6.13
C PRO A 96 14.28 -12.45 7.62
N VAL A 97 15.30 -11.79 8.17
CA VAL A 97 15.31 -11.42 9.59
C VAL A 97 14.36 -10.25 9.83
N ASP A 98 14.46 -9.18 9.05
CA ASP A 98 13.54 -8.04 9.09
C ASP A 98 12.35 -8.24 8.14
N LEU A 99 11.21 -7.65 8.52
CA LEU A 99 9.98 -7.67 7.74
C LEU A 99 10.11 -7.10 6.32
N MET A 100 11.01 -6.15 6.09
CA MET A 100 11.24 -5.48 4.80
C MET A 100 12.61 -5.76 4.19
N ASP A 101 13.40 -6.67 4.76
CA ASP A 101 14.80 -6.96 4.38
C ASP A 101 15.06 -7.00 2.85
N PRO A 102 14.27 -7.71 2.02
CA PRO A 102 14.51 -7.77 0.57
C PRO A 102 14.38 -6.44 -0.19
N TYR A 103 13.91 -5.39 0.49
CA TYR A 103 13.71 -4.05 -0.05
C TYR A 103 14.54 -3.00 0.71
N THR A 104 15.18 -3.36 1.83
CA THR A 104 15.88 -2.41 2.70
C THR A 104 16.95 -1.65 1.94
N GLY A 105 16.92 -0.32 2.04
CA GLY A 105 17.86 0.56 1.34
C GLY A 105 17.44 0.95 -0.08
N GLU A 106 16.34 0.40 -0.61
CA GLU A 106 15.74 0.93 -1.84
C GLU A 106 15.27 2.37 -1.64
N ILE A 107 15.44 3.17 -2.69
CA ILE A 107 15.15 4.60 -2.71
C ILE A 107 14.28 4.88 -3.94
N TYR A 108 13.16 5.56 -3.72
CA TYR A 108 12.25 5.96 -4.78
C TYR A 108 12.19 7.48 -4.83
N LYS A 109 12.80 8.09 -5.85
CA LYS A 109 12.73 9.55 -6.03
C LYS A 109 11.38 9.93 -6.62
N TYR A 110 10.84 11.05 -6.18
CA TYR A 110 9.54 11.50 -6.60
C TYR A 110 9.43 13.02 -6.69
N SER A 111 8.44 13.46 -7.46
CA SER A 111 7.93 14.82 -7.53
C SER A 111 6.46 14.83 -7.16
N LEU A 112 6.02 15.81 -6.38
CA LEU A 112 4.63 16.01 -6.02
C LEU A 112 4.26 17.49 -6.21
N ARG A 113 3.23 17.76 -7.02
CA ARG A 113 2.63 19.08 -7.20
C ARG A 113 1.20 19.08 -6.71
N GLY A 114 0.74 20.21 -6.20
CA GLY A 114 -0.60 20.36 -5.65
C GLY A 114 -1.33 21.57 -6.22
N GLY A 115 -2.62 21.42 -6.46
CA GLY A 115 -3.51 22.51 -6.82
C GLY A 115 -4.92 22.31 -6.27
N HIS A 116 -5.71 23.37 -6.25
CA HIS A 116 -7.13 23.33 -5.91
C HIS A 116 -7.92 24.39 -6.70
N ASP A 117 -9.19 24.13 -6.98
CA ASP A 117 -10.09 25.10 -7.63
C ASP A 117 -11.10 25.74 -6.64
N GLY A 118 -11.02 25.34 -5.37
CA GLY A 118 -11.94 25.77 -4.31
C GLY A 118 -13.00 24.72 -3.95
N GLU A 119 -13.15 23.67 -4.77
CA GLU A 119 -14.01 22.51 -4.48
C GLU A 119 -13.18 21.23 -4.39
N TYR A 120 -12.22 21.05 -5.30
CA TYR A 120 -11.39 19.87 -5.42
C TYR A 120 -9.93 20.17 -5.11
N LEU A 121 -9.28 19.18 -4.49
CA LEU A 121 -7.84 18.99 -4.42
C LEU A 121 -7.39 18.19 -5.64
N TYR A 122 -6.30 18.64 -6.25
CA TYR A 122 -5.59 17.97 -7.34
C TYR A 122 -4.15 17.73 -6.92
N LEU A 123 -3.66 16.52 -7.13
CA LEU A 123 -2.24 16.19 -6.97
C LEU A 123 -1.71 15.60 -8.27
N LEU A 124 -0.51 16.03 -8.68
CA LEU A 124 0.28 15.35 -9.70
C LEU A 124 1.48 14.71 -8.98
N PHE A 125 1.44 13.38 -8.89
CA PHE A 125 2.44 12.57 -8.23
C PHE A 125 3.22 11.75 -9.26
N GLU A 126 4.53 11.94 -9.28
CA GLU A 126 5.43 11.27 -10.21
C GLU A 126 6.55 10.59 -9.43
N TRP A 127 6.88 9.33 -9.71
CA TRP A 127 8.06 8.69 -9.13
C TRP A 127 8.80 7.82 -10.14
N GLU A 128 10.12 7.71 -9.94
CA GLU A 128 11.01 6.87 -10.75
C GLU A 128 10.71 5.39 -10.50
N ASP A 129 10.48 4.65 -11.58
CA ASP A 129 10.33 3.20 -11.60
C ASP A 129 10.56 2.70 -13.03
N ASP A 130 11.57 1.87 -13.25
CA ASP A 130 11.85 1.35 -14.59
C ASP A 130 10.93 0.15 -14.95
N ASN A 131 10.10 -0.33 -14.02
CA ASN A 131 9.25 -1.50 -14.21
C ASN A 131 7.78 -1.22 -13.85
N ASP A 132 6.88 -1.38 -14.82
CA ASP A 132 5.43 -1.47 -14.54
C ASP A 132 5.15 -2.84 -13.92
N SER A 133 5.23 -2.94 -12.59
CA SER A 133 5.14 -4.21 -11.87
C SER A 133 3.69 -4.66 -11.78
N LYS A 134 3.32 -5.61 -12.65
CA LYS A 134 1.94 -6.12 -12.78
C LYS A 134 1.71 -7.44 -12.07
N ASP A 135 2.74 -8.09 -11.53
CA ASP A 135 2.51 -9.35 -10.85
C ASP A 135 1.77 -9.12 -9.54
N ARG A 136 0.96 -10.09 -9.12
CA ARG A 136 0.38 -10.12 -7.79
C ARG A 136 0.04 -11.54 -7.44
N GLN A 137 0.94 -12.22 -6.74
CA GLN A 137 0.68 -13.58 -6.24
C GLN A 137 0.19 -14.55 -7.33
N SER A 138 0.64 -14.39 -8.59
CA SER A 138 0.09 -15.16 -9.72
C SER A 138 0.14 -16.67 -9.48
N TRP A 139 -0.85 -17.40 -9.97
CA TRP A 139 -0.86 -18.85 -9.89
C TRP A 139 0.12 -19.45 -10.90
N TYR A 140 1.05 -20.24 -10.39
CA TYR A 140 1.98 -21.05 -11.16
C TYR A 140 1.79 -22.53 -10.82
N PHE A 141 2.28 -23.42 -11.67
CA PHE A 141 2.21 -24.86 -11.46
C PHE A 141 3.55 -25.37 -10.94
N ASN A 142 3.53 -26.10 -9.82
CA ASN A 142 4.71 -26.75 -9.28
C ASN A 142 4.73 -28.23 -9.70
N PRO A 143 5.60 -28.65 -10.63
CA PRO A 143 5.64 -30.03 -11.10
C PRO A 143 6.17 -31.03 -10.07
N ILE A 144 6.90 -30.57 -9.04
CA ILE A 144 7.44 -31.45 -7.99
C ILE A 144 6.31 -31.97 -7.11
N THR A 145 5.37 -31.09 -6.78
CA THR A 145 4.23 -31.38 -5.89
C THR A 145 2.93 -31.62 -6.66
N SER A 146 2.90 -31.38 -7.97
CA SER A 146 1.72 -31.48 -8.85
C SER A 146 0.54 -30.60 -8.43
N ILE A 147 0.81 -29.45 -7.79
CA ILE A 147 -0.22 -28.51 -7.35
C ILE A 147 0.00 -27.10 -7.92
N TRP A 148 -1.10 -26.35 -8.03
CA TRP A 148 -1.04 -24.92 -8.28
C TRP A 148 -0.72 -24.17 -7.00
N GLN A 149 0.18 -23.19 -7.10
CA GLN A 149 0.61 -22.35 -6.00
C GLN A 149 0.54 -20.88 -6.43
N GLY A 150 0.21 -19.99 -5.50
CA GLY A 150 0.36 -18.55 -5.75
C GLY A 150 1.80 -18.12 -5.52
N GLU A 151 2.30 -17.18 -6.30
CA GLU A 151 3.58 -16.52 -6.01
C GLU A 151 3.61 -15.96 -4.58
N ASN A 152 4.82 -15.84 -4.05
CA ASN A 152 5.05 -15.25 -2.74
C ASN A 152 4.41 -13.87 -2.64
N LYS A 153 3.67 -13.67 -1.55
CA LYS A 153 3.06 -12.36 -1.26
C LYS A 153 4.10 -11.38 -0.77
N TYR A 154 4.93 -11.85 0.15
CA TYR A 154 6.02 -11.10 0.74
C TYR A 154 7.31 -11.63 0.14
N ALA A 155 8.28 -10.78 -0.20
CA ALA A 155 9.55 -11.29 -0.68
C ALA A 155 10.29 -11.99 0.48
N ASN A 156 10.98 -13.08 0.17
CA ASN A 156 11.98 -13.68 1.04
C ASN A 156 13.40 -13.34 0.57
N HIS A 157 13.56 -12.94 -0.70
CA HIS A 157 14.84 -12.60 -1.32
C HIS A 157 14.66 -11.50 -2.37
N ASP A 158 15.75 -10.90 -2.84
CA ASP A 158 15.65 -9.80 -3.82
C ASP A 158 15.02 -10.23 -5.16
N ASN A 159 15.07 -11.53 -5.48
CA ASN A 159 14.60 -12.10 -6.74
C ASN A 159 13.20 -12.76 -6.66
N ASP A 160 12.46 -12.62 -5.56
CA ASP A 160 11.10 -13.20 -5.40
C ASP A 160 10.01 -12.15 -5.14
N LYS A 161 10.18 -10.98 -5.77
CA LYS A 161 9.24 -9.86 -5.73
C LYS A 161 8.14 -10.06 -6.79
N PHE A 162 6.95 -10.45 -6.34
CA PHE A 162 5.79 -10.76 -7.20
C PHE A 162 4.54 -9.98 -6.77
N TYR A 163 4.68 -8.66 -6.71
CA TYR A 163 3.60 -7.78 -6.28
C TYR A 163 3.47 -6.53 -7.16
N GLU A 164 2.37 -5.82 -6.97
CA GLU A 164 2.05 -4.66 -7.79
C GLU A 164 2.65 -3.38 -7.20
N ASP A 165 2.86 -2.39 -8.06
CA ASP A 165 3.22 -1.04 -7.62
C ASP A 165 2.05 -0.37 -6.88
N LYS A 166 2.38 0.40 -5.85
CA LYS A 166 1.39 1.11 -5.01
C LYS A 166 1.97 2.42 -4.52
N PHE A 167 1.08 3.30 -4.09
CA PHE A 167 1.41 4.38 -3.19
C PHE A 167 0.43 4.41 -2.02
N GLY A 168 0.82 5.09 -0.95
CA GLY A 168 -0.09 5.46 0.11
C GLY A 168 0.14 6.88 0.60
N PHE A 169 -0.94 7.59 0.90
CA PHE A 169 -0.90 8.83 1.67
C PHE A 169 -1.64 8.60 2.99
N ILE A 170 -1.14 9.20 4.07
CA ILE A 170 -1.83 9.20 5.36
C ILE A 170 -1.93 10.64 5.86
N PHE A 171 -3.15 11.05 6.17
CA PHE A 171 -3.47 12.39 6.65
C PHE A 171 -4.14 12.32 8.02
N PRO A 172 -3.81 13.21 8.97
CA PRO A 172 -4.48 13.23 10.26
C PRO A 172 -5.89 13.80 10.14
N ILE A 173 -6.83 13.26 10.90
CA ILE A 173 -8.22 13.77 10.94
C ILE A 173 -8.42 14.55 12.23
N LYS A 174 -9.02 15.74 12.14
CA LYS A 174 -9.41 16.51 13.33
C LYS A 174 -10.64 15.86 13.97
N VAL A 175 -10.46 15.22 15.12
CA VAL A 175 -11.57 14.75 15.95
C VAL A 175 -11.72 15.68 17.14
N ASN A 176 -12.93 16.22 17.35
CA ASN A 176 -13.21 17.22 18.40
C ASN A 176 -12.24 18.43 18.38
N GLY A 177 -11.84 18.86 17.18
CA GLY A 177 -10.96 20.03 16.98
C GLY A 177 -9.46 19.77 17.16
N ASN A 178 -9.04 18.52 17.43
CA ASN A 178 -7.64 18.17 17.64
C ASN A 178 -7.18 17.12 16.62
N TYR A 179 -5.94 17.27 16.15
CA TYR A 179 -5.26 16.21 15.39
C TYR A 179 -4.71 15.13 16.34
N PRO A 180 -4.48 13.89 15.84
CA PRO A 180 -3.86 12.83 16.63
C PRO A 180 -2.52 13.26 17.24
N GLN A 181 -2.30 12.86 18.48
CA GLN A 181 -1.10 13.21 19.23
C GLN A 181 0.16 12.72 18.51
N GLY A 182 1.14 13.61 18.38
CA GLY A 182 2.44 13.27 17.77
C GLY A 182 2.46 13.24 16.25
N PHE A 183 1.31 13.27 15.56
CA PHE A 183 1.27 13.16 14.09
C PHE A 183 2.07 14.26 13.40
N ALA A 184 2.04 15.50 13.89
CA ALA A 184 2.87 16.59 13.34
C ALA A 184 4.38 16.31 13.39
N GLY A 185 4.83 15.53 14.38
CA GLY A 185 6.24 15.19 14.58
C GLY A 185 6.64 13.79 14.11
N GLY A 186 5.74 12.98 13.56
CA GLY A 186 6.05 11.62 13.11
C GLY A 186 5.31 11.18 11.84
N THR A 187 4.27 11.90 11.44
CA THR A 187 3.43 11.63 10.27
C THR A 187 2.93 10.18 10.27
N CYS A 188 3.11 9.43 9.18
CA CYS A 188 2.59 8.06 9.10
C CYS A 188 3.22 7.09 10.13
N THR A 189 4.44 7.37 10.62
CA THR A 189 5.13 6.48 11.58
C THR A 189 4.41 6.39 12.92
N VAL A 190 3.66 7.43 13.31
CA VAL A 190 2.85 7.45 14.54
C VAL A 190 1.80 6.35 14.56
N THR A 191 1.37 5.92 13.38
CA THR A 191 0.38 4.85 13.26
C THR A 191 1.01 3.47 13.17
N CYS A 192 2.31 3.35 12.94
CA CYS A 192 2.98 2.08 12.66
C CYS A 192 3.55 1.46 13.94
N HIS A 193 3.06 0.28 14.31
CA HIS A 193 3.48 -0.39 15.54
C HIS A 193 3.93 -1.82 15.28
N ASN A 194 5.09 -2.17 15.82
CA ASN A 194 5.70 -3.49 15.78
C ASN A 194 5.54 -4.22 17.13
N GLY A 195 6.15 -5.41 17.26
CA GLY A 195 6.20 -6.12 18.54
C GLY A 195 4.83 -6.63 19.02
N LEU A 196 3.88 -6.82 18.09
CA LEU A 196 2.52 -7.20 18.43
C LEU A 196 2.48 -8.61 19.03
N SER A 197 1.66 -8.75 20.06
CA SER A 197 1.43 -10.00 20.78
C SER A 197 0.56 -10.97 19.98
N ASP A 198 0.73 -12.25 20.29
CA ASP A 198 0.00 -13.39 19.70
C ASP A 198 -0.03 -13.45 18.15
N PRO A 199 1.13 -13.35 17.47
CA PRO A 199 1.16 -13.52 16.03
C PRO A 199 0.93 -15.01 15.67
N GLN A 200 -0.18 -15.29 15.00
CA GLN A 200 -0.44 -16.60 14.40
C GLN A 200 0.20 -16.68 13.00
N PRO A 201 0.51 -17.87 12.46
CA PRO A 201 1.07 -18.01 11.12
C PRO A 201 0.28 -17.24 10.06
N GLY A 202 0.98 -16.41 9.27
CA GLY A 202 0.37 -15.52 8.27
C GLY A 202 -0.20 -14.20 8.80
N HIS A 203 -0.22 -13.97 10.13
CA HIS A 203 -0.49 -12.65 10.70
C HIS A 203 0.72 -11.73 10.52
N LYS A 204 0.47 -10.42 10.44
CA LYS A 204 1.57 -9.44 10.48
C LYS A 204 1.88 -9.09 11.92
N THR A 205 3.16 -9.10 12.27
CA THR A 205 3.72 -8.68 13.56
C THR A 205 3.90 -7.18 13.68
N THR A 206 3.64 -6.45 12.58
CA THR A 206 3.61 -4.99 12.49
C THR A 206 2.31 -4.53 11.82
N ARG A 207 1.60 -3.57 12.42
CA ARG A 207 0.28 -3.09 11.95
C ARG A 207 0.17 -1.58 12.11
N HIS A 208 -0.74 -1.00 11.32
CA HIS A 208 -1.18 0.38 11.52
C HIS A 208 -2.40 0.45 12.43
N TYR A 209 -2.38 1.30 13.45
CA TYR A 209 -3.51 1.66 14.32
C TYR A 209 -3.18 2.96 15.07
N MET A 210 -4.16 3.60 15.72
CA MET A 210 -3.92 4.75 16.59
C MET A 210 -3.67 4.34 18.02
N ALA A 211 -2.81 5.08 18.71
CA ALA A 211 -2.45 4.77 20.10
C ALA A 211 -3.47 5.29 21.12
N ASN A 212 -4.20 6.36 20.81
CA ASN A 212 -5.17 6.93 21.73
C ASN A 212 -6.61 6.78 21.21
N ASP A 213 -7.53 6.52 22.14
CA ASP A 213 -8.95 6.40 21.86
C ASP A 213 -9.52 7.64 21.15
N GLY A 214 -10.36 7.40 20.15
CA GLY A 214 -11.01 8.43 19.33
C GLY A 214 -10.13 9.10 18.28
N GLU A 215 -8.83 8.79 18.19
CA GLU A 215 -7.97 9.32 17.13
C GLU A 215 -8.20 8.62 15.79
N LEU A 216 -8.13 9.38 14.70
CA LEU A 216 -8.32 8.89 13.33
C LEU A 216 -7.27 9.49 12.38
N ALA A 217 -6.88 8.71 11.37
CA ALA A 217 -6.19 9.20 10.19
C ALA A 217 -6.79 8.59 8.93
N ASP A 218 -6.89 9.41 7.90
CA ASP A 218 -7.29 9.07 6.54
C ASP A 218 -6.12 8.33 5.86
N LEU A 219 -6.42 7.32 5.05
CA LEU A 219 -5.49 6.46 4.34
C LEU A 219 -5.94 6.27 2.89
N TRP A 220 -5.22 6.94 2.01
CA TRP A 220 -5.28 6.68 0.58
C TRP A 220 -4.33 5.54 0.25
N HIS A 221 -4.81 4.49 -0.40
CA HIS A 221 -3.97 3.35 -0.79
C HIS A 221 -4.26 2.85 -2.20
N TRP A 222 -3.60 3.46 -3.19
CA TRP A 222 -3.69 3.06 -4.59
C TRP A 222 -2.93 1.77 -4.89
N LYS A 223 -3.47 0.98 -5.83
CA LYS A 223 -2.94 -0.35 -6.18
C LYS A 223 -3.04 -0.58 -7.68
N ARG A 224 -1.89 -0.58 -8.35
CA ARG A 224 -1.75 -0.60 -9.80
C ARG A 224 -2.69 -1.59 -10.52
N ASN A 225 -2.79 -2.83 -10.07
CA ASN A 225 -3.68 -3.82 -10.68
C ASN A 225 -5.09 -3.74 -10.12
N ARG A 226 -5.19 -3.67 -8.79
CA ARG A 226 -6.45 -3.83 -8.07
C ARG A 226 -7.43 -2.66 -8.23
N THR A 227 -6.93 -1.48 -8.61
CA THR A 227 -7.76 -0.30 -8.90
C THR A 227 -7.73 0.11 -10.38
N ALA A 228 -7.19 -0.75 -11.26
CA ALA A 228 -7.05 -0.45 -12.69
C ALA A 228 -8.39 -0.12 -13.39
N LEU A 229 -9.49 -0.78 -12.99
CA LEU A 229 -10.81 -0.48 -13.54
C LEU A 229 -11.58 0.59 -12.77
N SER A 230 -11.39 0.70 -11.45
CA SER A 230 -12.11 1.71 -10.68
C SER A 230 -11.62 3.12 -10.95
N GLN A 231 -10.36 3.24 -11.41
CA GLN A 231 -9.69 4.53 -11.59
C GLN A 231 -9.84 5.39 -10.34
N SER A 232 -9.70 4.73 -9.19
CA SER A 232 -9.78 5.32 -7.87
C SER A 232 -8.62 4.86 -6.99
N VAL A 233 -8.44 5.55 -5.88
CA VAL A 233 -7.74 5.04 -4.71
C VAL A 233 -8.70 4.08 -3.97
N ASP A 234 -8.14 3.14 -3.20
CA ASP A 234 -8.90 2.34 -2.23
C ASP A 234 -8.81 3.06 -0.89
N ASP A 235 -9.84 3.87 -0.64
CA ASP A 235 -9.88 4.77 0.50
C ASP A 235 -10.22 4.02 1.79
N GLY A 236 -9.69 4.54 2.88
CA GLY A 236 -9.91 4.00 4.19
C GLY A 236 -9.27 4.83 5.27
N TYR A 237 -9.19 4.25 6.46
CA TYR A 237 -8.75 5.01 7.61
C TYR A 237 -8.03 4.12 8.63
N ILE A 238 -7.43 4.75 9.61
CA ILE A 238 -6.71 4.14 10.73
C ILE A 238 -7.34 4.70 12.00
N GLN A 239 -7.70 3.80 12.92
CA GLN A 239 -8.31 4.14 14.19
C GLN A 239 -7.66 3.40 15.35
N TRP A 240 -8.01 3.79 16.56
CA TRP A 240 -7.72 3.04 17.77
C TRP A 240 -8.67 1.85 17.92
N GLU A 241 -8.21 0.80 18.60
CA GLU A 241 -8.99 -0.40 18.91
C GLU A 241 -8.75 -0.83 20.37
N ASP A 242 -9.78 -1.40 21.01
CA ASP A 242 -9.73 -1.89 22.40
C ASP A 242 -8.66 -2.97 22.62
N ASP A 243 -8.34 -3.73 21.57
CA ASP A 243 -7.37 -4.81 21.54
C ASP A 243 -5.99 -4.37 21.00
N PHE A 244 -5.59 -3.15 21.38
CA PHE A 244 -4.27 -2.55 21.15
C PHE A 244 -3.14 -3.55 21.41
N GLY A 245 -2.19 -3.62 20.46
CA GLY A 245 -0.98 -4.44 20.60
C GLY A 245 -1.17 -5.93 20.28
N ILE A 246 -2.34 -6.36 19.80
CA ILE A 246 -2.59 -7.73 19.32
C ILE A 246 -2.52 -7.79 17.79
N ALA A 247 -1.81 -8.77 17.24
CA ALA A 247 -1.51 -8.86 15.80
C ALA A 247 -2.72 -9.09 14.88
N SER A 248 -3.76 -9.77 15.39
CA SER A 248 -5.00 -10.10 14.67
C SER A 248 -6.06 -9.00 14.74
N ALA A 249 -6.03 -8.23 15.82
CA ALA A 249 -6.96 -7.18 16.20
C ALA A 249 -6.81 -5.91 15.36
N ASN A 250 -5.55 -5.50 15.18
CA ASN A 250 -5.23 -4.18 14.69
C ASN A 250 -4.99 -4.15 13.19
N GLY A 251 -5.28 -3.00 12.59
CA GLY A 251 -5.02 -2.75 11.18
C GLY A 251 -5.88 -1.64 10.61
N ARG A 252 -5.47 -1.24 9.41
CA ARG A 252 -6.18 -0.28 8.55
C ARG A 252 -7.60 -0.77 8.26
N LYS A 253 -8.54 0.17 8.26
CA LYS A 253 -9.95 -0.02 7.91
C LYS A 253 -10.19 0.42 6.47
N THR A 254 -11.44 0.41 6.06
CA THR A 254 -11.87 0.84 4.73
C THR A 254 -13.16 1.60 4.91
N ASP A 255 -13.31 2.70 4.18
CA ASP A 255 -14.54 3.47 4.16
C ASP A 255 -15.69 2.66 3.54
N GLU A 256 -16.90 3.17 3.77
CA GLU A 256 -18.10 2.60 3.19
C GLU A 256 -18.07 2.71 1.66
N GLY A 257 -18.31 1.59 0.98
CA GLY A 257 -18.36 1.58 -0.47
C GLY A 257 -18.05 0.23 -1.10
N ILE A 258 -18.09 0.22 -2.43
CA ILE A 258 -17.97 -0.99 -3.24
C ILE A 258 -16.50 -1.36 -3.39
N LYS A 259 -16.17 -2.58 -2.99
CA LYS A 259 -14.83 -3.16 -3.14
C LYS A 259 -14.48 -3.43 -4.61
N MET A 260 -13.34 -2.91 -5.05
CA MET A 260 -12.88 -2.92 -6.46
C MET A 260 -12.32 -4.26 -6.93
N TYR A 261 -12.06 -5.20 -6.02
CA TYR A 261 -11.39 -6.46 -6.35
C TYR A 261 -11.72 -7.58 -5.38
N SER A 262 -11.48 -8.80 -5.82
CA SER A 262 -11.58 -10.01 -5.01
C SER A 262 -10.52 -11.03 -5.39
N THR A 263 -10.25 -11.95 -4.48
CA THR A 263 -9.28 -13.04 -4.71
C THR A 263 -9.84 -14.04 -5.71
N SER A 264 -9.05 -14.40 -6.71
CA SER A 264 -9.29 -15.50 -7.64
C SER A 264 -8.65 -16.77 -7.09
N SER A 265 -9.40 -17.52 -6.28
CA SER A 265 -8.99 -18.84 -5.77
C SER A 265 -10.18 -19.79 -5.81
N PHE A 266 -9.92 -21.02 -6.23
CA PHE A 266 -10.84 -22.15 -6.20
C PHE A 266 -10.24 -23.27 -5.34
N THR A 267 -11.09 -23.98 -4.62
CA THR A 267 -10.75 -25.22 -3.92
C THR A 267 -11.67 -26.31 -4.46
N ASP A 268 -11.07 -27.38 -4.96
CA ASP A 268 -11.80 -28.53 -5.49
C ASP A 268 -12.43 -29.34 -4.35
N GLY A 269 -13.73 -29.63 -4.46
CA GLY A 269 -14.45 -30.36 -3.41
C GLY A 269 -14.12 -31.86 -3.31
N ALA A 270 -13.52 -32.45 -4.35
CA ALA A 270 -13.16 -33.86 -4.40
C ALA A 270 -11.69 -34.12 -4.05
N THR A 271 -10.78 -33.21 -4.41
CA THR A 271 -9.33 -33.36 -4.19
C THR A 271 -8.78 -32.47 -3.08
N ASP A 272 -9.54 -31.47 -2.63
CA ASP A 272 -9.08 -30.40 -1.71
C ASP A 272 -7.91 -29.55 -2.27
N LEU A 273 -7.57 -29.73 -3.55
CA LEU A 273 -6.53 -28.97 -4.22
C LEU A 273 -7.03 -27.57 -4.56
N LYS A 274 -6.11 -26.60 -4.47
CA LYS A 274 -6.36 -25.21 -4.81
C LYS A 274 -5.86 -24.87 -6.20
N GLY A 275 -6.45 -23.84 -6.80
CA GLY A 275 -6.02 -23.26 -8.07
C GLY A 275 -6.69 -21.90 -8.34
N PRO A 276 -6.45 -21.31 -9.53
CA PRO A 276 -7.13 -20.08 -9.93
C PRO A 276 -8.64 -20.31 -10.02
N LYS A 277 -9.44 -19.31 -9.65
CA LYS A 277 -10.91 -19.37 -9.82
C LYS A 277 -11.34 -19.18 -11.27
N TYR A 278 -10.66 -18.28 -11.95
CA TYR A 278 -10.90 -17.95 -13.35
C TYR A 278 -9.61 -18.07 -14.14
N VAL A 279 -9.71 -18.62 -15.35
CA VAL A 279 -8.60 -18.76 -16.30
C VAL A 279 -9.01 -18.18 -17.65
N ILE A 280 -8.07 -17.63 -18.40
CA ILE A 280 -8.24 -17.34 -19.82
C ILE A 280 -7.45 -18.40 -20.58
N PRO A 281 -8.10 -19.39 -21.22
CA PRO A 281 -7.39 -20.41 -21.98
C PRO A 281 -6.51 -19.78 -23.06
N ASN A 282 -5.24 -20.20 -23.12
CA ASN A 282 -4.21 -19.64 -24.01
C ASN A 282 -3.88 -18.15 -23.79
N GLY A 283 -4.34 -17.55 -22.69
CA GLY A 283 -3.88 -16.22 -22.29
C GLY A 283 -2.41 -16.25 -21.90
N GLU A 284 -1.69 -15.18 -22.24
CA GLU A 284 -0.29 -14.99 -21.88
C GLU A 284 -0.10 -13.64 -21.18
N ASN A 285 0.77 -13.61 -20.17
CA ASN A 285 1.14 -12.45 -19.36
C ASN A 285 -0.09 -11.65 -18.90
N TYR A 286 -1.04 -12.37 -18.29
CA TYR A 286 -2.30 -11.81 -17.82
C TYR A 286 -2.31 -11.68 -16.30
N TYR A 287 -2.72 -10.54 -15.77
CA TYR A 287 -2.42 -10.15 -14.38
C TYR A 287 -3.64 -9.86 -13.49
N TRP A 288 -4.83 -9.66 -14.09
CA TRP A 288 -6.11 -9.54 -13.38
C TRP A 288 -7.24 -9.96 -14.31
N ILE A 289 -8.31 -10.56 -13.78
CA ILE A 289 -9.52 -10.85 -14.55
C ILE A 289 -10.53 -9.72 -14.36
N THR A 290 -11.17 -9.24 -15.42
CA THR A 290 -12.23 -8.22 -15.32
C THR A 290 -13.62 -8.86 -15.21
N GLN A 291 -14.58 -8.12 -14.64
CA GLN A 291 -15.98 -8.57 -14.63
C GLN A 291 -16.54 -8.79 -16.05
N ALA A 292 -16.18 -7.91 -17.00
CA ALA A 292 -16.62 -8.04 -18.39
C ALA A 292 -16.13 -9.35 -19.06
N GLU A 293 -14.91 -9.80 -18.76
CA GLU A 293 -14.38 -11.07 -19.26
C GLU A 293 -15.07 -12.29 -18.66
N ILE A 294 -15.54 -12.19 -17.42
CA ILE A 294 -16.37 -13.22 -16.80
C ILE A 294 -17.73 -13.25 -17.51
N ASP A 295 -18.38 -12.09 -17.65
CA ASP A 295 -19.73 -11.97 -18.19
C ASP A 295 -19.82 -12.37 -19.67
N ASN A 296 -18.80 -12.05 -20.46
CA ASN A 296 -18.73 -12.41 -21.88
C ASN A 296 -18.17 -13.82 -22.14
N GLY A 297 -17.74 -14.52 -21.08
CA GLY A 297 -17.23 -15.89 -21.15
C GLY A 297 -15.81 -16.03 -21.69
N THR A 298 -15.04 -14.95 -21.81
CA THR A 298 -13.59 -15.00 -22.12
C THR A 298 -12.82 -15.64 -20.98
N ALA A 299 -13.09 -15.20 -19.74
CA ALA A 299 -12.62 -15.86 -18.53
C ALA A 299 -13.54 -17.05 -18.20
N LYS A 300 -12.94 -18.22 -18.03
CA LYS A 300 -13.62 -19.47 -17.71
C LYS A 300 -13.49 -19.77 -16.23
N ALA A 301 -14.62 -20.05 -15.58
CA ALA A 301 -14.62 -20.50 -14.20
C ALA A 301 -14.04 -21.93 -14.12
N VAL A 302 -13.05 -22.13 -13.26
CA VAL A 302 -12.53 -23.46 -12.95
C VAL A 302 -13.57 -24.22 -12.14
N THR A 303 -13.85 -25.44 -12.57
CA THR A 303 -14.81 -26.36 -11.97
C THR A 303 -14.16 -27.57 -11.33
N GLY A 304 -12.87 -27.81 -11.59
CA GLY A 304 -12.12 -28.85 -10.91
C GLY A 304 -10.61 -28.75 -11.04
N VAL A 305 -9.91 -29.32 -10.06
CA VAL A 305 -8.45 -29.43 -10.01
C VAL A 305 -8.10 -30.91 -9.76
N ALA A 306 -7.57 -31.57 -10.80
CA ALA A 306 -7.17 -32.97 -10.71
C ALA A 306 -5.87 -33.15 -9.89
N ILE A 307 -5.61 -34.37 -9.42
CA ILE A 307 -4.42 -34.72 -8.62
C ILE A 307 -3.07 -34.48 -9.32
N ASN A 308 -3.08 -34.38 -10.66
CA ASN A 308 -1.92 -34.06 -11.48
C ASN A 308 -1.90 -32.58 -11.91
N GLY A 309 -2.74 -31.73 -11.31
CA GLY A 309 -2.82 -30.30 -11.59
C GLY A 309 -3.66 -29.91 -12.80
N VAL A 310 -4.28 -30.85 -13.52
CA VAL A 310 -5.15 -30.49 -14.66
C VAL A 310 -6.35 -29.68 -14.16
N LEU A 311 -6.52 -28.48 -14.72
CA LEU A 311 -7.69 -27.63 -14.46
C LEU A 311 -8.82 -28.00 -15.41
N THR A 312 -10.04 -28.12 -14.90
CA THR A 312 -11.25 -28.31 -15.71
C THR A 312 -12.10 -27.05 -15.66
N TYR A 313 -12.72 -26.68 -16.77
CA TYR A 313 -13.65 -25.57 -16.87
C TYR A 313 -14.71 -25.89 -17.95
N ASP A 314 -15.77 -25.08 -18.03
CA ASP A 314 -16.77 -25.27 -19.09
C ASP A 314 -16.17 -25.01 -20.49
N GLY A 315 -16.10 -26.06 -21.30
CA GLY A 315 -15.52 -26.03 -22.64
C GLY A 315 -14.12 -26.64 -22.76
N GLY A 316 -13.48 -27.12 -21.68
CA GLY A 316 -12.22 -27.84 -21.82
C GLY A 316 -11.40 -28.04 -20.54
N THR A 317 -10.11 -28.34 -20.75
CA THR A 317 -9.12 -28.53 -19.68
C THR A 317 -7.84 -27.77 -19.98
N ILE A 318 -7.10 -27.41 -18.94
CA ILE A 318 -5.72 -26.93 -19.03
C ILE A 318 -4.83 -27.96 -18.34
N ASP A 319 -3.95 -28.60 -19.11
CA ASP A 319 -2.94 -29.51 -18.58
C ASP A 319 -1.59 -28.80 -18.51
N PRO A 320 -1.14 -28.38 -17.31
CA PRO A 320 0.13 -27.69 -17.18
C PRO A 320 1.33 -28.60 -17.49
N ASN A 321 1.16 -29.93 -17.43
CA ASN A 321 2.23 -30.89 -17.68
C ASN A 321 2.67 -30.95 -19.14
N LEU A 322 1.84 -30.45 -20.06
CA LEU A 322 2.19 -30.34 -21.48
C LEU A 322 3.14 -29.18 -21.78
N ASP A 323 3.25 -28.21 -20.88
CA ASP A 323 4.03 -26.98 -21.08
C ASP A 323 4.49 -26.41 -19.72
N LEU A 324 5.32 -27.17 -19.01
CA LEU A 324 5.77 -26.81 -17.65
C LEU A 324 6.48 -25.45 -17.59
N ILE A 325 7.15 -25.05 -18.68
CA ILE A 325 7.86 -23.76 -18.77
C ILE A 325 6.86 -22.61 -18.79
N ALA A 326 5.76 -22.73 -19.52
CA ALA A 326 4.78 -21.64 -19.57
C ALA A 326 4.06 -21.39 -18.25
N TYR A 327 4.00 -22.38 -17.35
CA TYR A 327 3.35 -22.24 -16.04
C TYR A 327 4.36 -22.16 -14.88
N SER A 328 5.64 -21.94 -15.16
CA SER A 328 6.69 -21.88 -14.15
C SER A 328 6.57 -20.64 -13.27
N GLN A 329 7.09 -20.76 -12.05
CA GLN A 329 7.20 -19.66 -11.10
C GLN A 329 8.01 -18.49 -11.69
N GLY A 330 7.54 -17.27 -11.46
CA GLY A 330 8.20 -16.00 -11.75
C GLY A 330 8.26 -15.58 -13.21
N PHE A 331 8.52 -16.51 -14.14
CA PHE A 331 8.75 -16.21 -15.56
C PHE A 331 7.80 -16.92 -16.53
N GLY A 332 6.95 -17.84 -16.04
CA GLY A 332 5.97 -18.52 -16.88
C GLY A 332 4.98 -17.54 -17.48
N SER A 333 4.85 -17.56 -18.82
CA SER A 333 3.97 -16.63 -19.55
C SER A 333 2.48 -16.98 -19.41
N LYS A 334 2.12 -18.22 -19.07
CA LYS A 334 0.72 -18.67 -18.93
C LYS A 334 0.27 -18.81 -17.46
N ARG A 335 0.99 -18.18 -16.52
CA ARG A 335 0.53 -18.05 -15.13
C ARG A 335 -0.83 -17.33 -15.08
N PHE A 336 -1.62 -17.62 -14.04
CA PHE A 336 -2.98 -17.07 -13.92
C PHE A 336 -3.08 -16.00 -12.84
N PRO A 337 -3.90 -14.95 -13.05
CA PRO A 337 -4.15 -13.93 -12.04
C PRO A 337 -4.70 -14.50 -10.72
N SER A 338 -4.22 -13.97 -9.60
CA SER A 338 -4.79 -14.24 -8.27
C SER A 338 -5.93 -13.29 -7.86
N ILE A 339 -6.31 -12.39 -8.77
CA ILE A 339 -7.37 -11.40 -8.55
C ILE A 339 -8.30 -11.32 -9.74
N TYR A 340 -9.54 -10.94 -9.44
CA TYR A 340 -10.43 -10.33 -10.40
C TYR A 340 -10.88 -8.98 -9.88
N ILE A 341 -11.12 -8.05 -10.80
CA ILE A 341 -11.36 -6.63 -10.54
C ILE A 341 -12.67 -6.17 -11.19
N ASN A 342 -13.23 -5.10 -10.64
CA ASN A 342 -14.46 -4.48 -11.09
C ASN A 342 -14.33 -2.94 -11.00
N PRO A 343 -15.29 -2.16 -11.54
CA PRO A 343 -15.25 -0.70 -11.48
C PRO A 343 -15.33 -0.10 -10.06
N GLY A 344 -15.69 -0.87 -9.03
CA GLY A 344 -15.94 -0.35 -7.69
C GLY A 344 -17.08 0.66 -7.66
N GLY A 345 -16.98 1.62 -6.73
CA GLY A 345 -17.84 2.81 -6.73
C GLY A 345 -17.50 3.83 -7.82
N ALA A 346 -16.31 3.72 -8.42
CA ALA A 346 -15.81 4.59 -9.50
C ALA A 346 -15.94 6.10 -9.21
N GLY A 347 -15.71 6.53 -7.97
CA GLY A 347 -15.85 7.93 -7.55
C GLY A 347 -17.20 8.31 -6.95
N ASN A 348 -18.13 7.35 -6.82
CA ASN A 348 -19.52 7.62 -6.41
C ASN A 348 -19.84 7.16 -4.98
N ASP A 349 -18.86 6.67 -4.24
CA ASP A 349 -18.96 6.30 -2.82
C ASP A 349 -17.69 6.71 -2.08
N PHE A 350 -17.72 6.73 -0.74
CA PHE A 350 -16.61 7.23 0.07
C PHE A 350 -15.33 6.41 -0.12
N ARG A 351 -15.43 5.09 -0.28
CA ARG A 351 -14.27 4.24 -0.58
C ARG A 351 -13.54 4.59 -1.89
N SER A 352 -14.19 5.25 -2.84
CA SER A 352 -13.65 5.48 -4.19
C SER A 352 -13.71 6.92 -4.68
N ASP A 353 -14.16 7.87 -3.86
CA ASP A 353 -14.32 9.29 -4.22
C ASP A 353 -12.98 10.02 -4.45
N THR A 354 -11.90 9.51 -3.87
CA THR A 354 -10.53 9.82 -4.28
C THR A 354 -10.23 9.12 -5.61
N GLN A 355 -10.32 9.87 -6.70
CA GLN A 355 -10.13 9.37 -8.07
C GLN A 355 -8.67 9.46 -8.50
N VAL A 356 -8.27 8.61 -9.46
CA VAL A 356 -6.91 8.58 -10.02
C VAL A 356 -6.88 8.38 -11.53
N ARG A 357 -5.91 9.01 -12.21
CA ARG A 357 -5.46 8.65 -13.56
C ARG A 357 -3.98 8.35 -13.49
N ALA A 358 -3.61 7.10 -13.78
CA ALA A 358 -2.24 6.62 -13.59
C ALA A 358 -1.69 6.01 -14.87
N LYS A 359 -0.48 6.40 -15.23
CA LYS A 359 0.22 5.95 -16.43
C LYS A 359 1.68 5.67 -16.11
N HIS A 360 2.17 4.51 -16.51
CA HIS A 360 3.60 4.22 -16.50
C HIS A 360 4.22 4.66 -17.83
N VAL A 361 5.23 5.53 -17.80
CA VAL A 361 5.87 6.11 -19.00
C VAL A 361 7.19 5.45 -19.39
N GLY A 362 7.52 4.33 -18.73
CA GLY A 362 8.70 3.51 -19.00
C GLY A 362 9.84 3.77 -18.03
N SER A 363 9.99 5.02 -17.55
CA SER A 363 10.96 5.42 -16.52
C SER A 363 10.31 5.73 -15.17
N GLY A 364 9.00 5.57 -15.07
CA GLY A 364 8.27 5.84 -13.84
C GLY A 364 6.77 5.99 -14.04
N TRP A 365 6.13 6.37 -12.95
CA TRP A 365 4.70 6.61 -12.89
C TRP A 365 4.38 8.11 -12.96
N GLN A 366 3.31 8.43 -13.68
CA GLN A 366 2.62 9.71 -13.66
C GLN A 366 1.21 9.46 -13.14
N VAL A 367 0.85 10.12 -12.06
CA VAL A 367 -0.40 9.89 -11.36
C VAL A 367 -1.07 11.21 -11.03
N GLU A 368 -2.21 11.46 -11.67
CA GLU A 368 -3.12 12.52 -11.25
C GLU A 368 -4.10 11.97 -10.23
N ILE A 369 -4.27 12.69 -9.12
CA ILE A 369 -5.20 12.36 -8.04
C ILE A 369 -6.17 13.52 -7.88
N LYS A 370 -7.46 13.22 -7.78
CA LYS A 370 -8.52 14.21 -7.58
C LYS A 370 -9.43 13.75 -6.45
N ARG A 371 -9.66 14.63 -5.48
CA ARG A 371 -10.66 14.44 -4.41
C ARG A 371 -11.33 15.76 -4.09
N LYS A 372 -12.57 15.76 -3.62
CA LYS A 372 -13.14 16.97 -3.00
C LYS A 372 -12.30 17.38 -1.80
N LEU A 373 -12.15 18.69 -1.57
CA LEU A 373 -11.51 19.23 -0.36
C LEU A 373 -12.21 18.75 0.92
N ASN A 374 -13.54 18.56 0.83
CA ASN A 374 -14.36 17.95 1.85
C ASN A 374 -15.34 16.96 1.19
N THR A 375 -15.18 15.69 1.48
CA THR A 375 -16.00 14.58 0.97
C THR A 375 -17.29 14.41 1.77
N GLY A 376 -17.29 14.84 3.03
CA GLY A 376 -18.38 14.66 3.97
C GLY A 376 -18.33 13.33 4.73
N ASP A 377 -17.35 12.45 4.44
CA ASP A 377 -17.09 11.27 5.24
C ASP A 377 -16.39 11.67 6.56
N PRO A 378 -16.92 11.32 7.75
CA PRO A 378 -16.20 11.51 9.01
C PRO A 378 -14.88 10.73 9.14
N THR A 379 -14.61 9.73 8.29
CA THR A 379 -13.33 9.00 8.27
C THR A 379 -12.31 9.56 7.29
N ASP A 380 -12.60 10.71 6.67
CA ASP A 380 -11.68 11.41 5.78
C ASP A 380 -11.07 12.66 6.41
N ALA A 381 -9.86 13.01 5.96
CA ALA A 381 -9.29 14.30 6.25
C ALA A 381 -10.04 15.41 5.51
N VAL A 382 -10.19 16.58 6.13
CA VAL A 382 -10.74 17.76 5.47
C VAL A 382 -9.60 18.72 5.15
N PHE A 383 -9.51 19.09 3.88
CA PHE A 383 -8.50 20.00 3.33
C PHE A 383 -9.02 21.43 3.36
N VAL A 384 -8.63 22.19 4.38
CA VAL A 384 -9.13 23.56 4.58
C VAL A 384 -8.22 24.58 3.90
N ILE A 385 -8.80 25.37 3.00
CA ILE A 385 -8.14 26.50 2.31
C ILE A 385 -7.58 27.48 3.35
N GLY A 386 -6.30 27.84 3.18
CA GLY A 386 -5.56 28.72 4.09
C GLY A 386 -4.93 28.01 5.29
N GLU A 387 -5.19 26.71 5.49
CA GLU A 387 -4.57 25.90 6.55
C GLU A 387 -3.40 25.06 6.02
N GLU A 388 -2.65 24.50 6.97
CA GLU A 388 -1.61 23.51 6.71
C GLU A 388 -1.86 22.25 7.51
N MET A 389 -1.42 21.11 6.99
CA MET A 389 -1.52 19.83 7.66
C MET A 389 -0.32 18.93 7.37
N PRO A 390 0.18 18.17 8.36
CA PRO A 390 1.23 17.19 8.13
C PRO A 390 0.66 15.97 7.40
N PHE A 391 1.49 15.28 6.62
CA PHE A 391 1.10 14.02 5.97
C PHE A 391 2.29 13.07 5.81
N GLY A 392 1.99 11.78 5.67
CA GLY A 392 2.99 10.77 5.31
C GLY A 392 2.75 10.26 3.89
N LEU A 393 3.83 9.95 3.19
CA LEU A 393 3.81 9.35 1.86
C LEU A 393 4.60 8.03 1.86
N ALA A 394 4.08 7.03 1.17
CA ALA A 394 4.75 5.76 0.94
C ALA A 394 4.69 5.37 -0.54
N ILE A 395 5.79 4.85 -1.08
CA ILE A 395 5.88 4.27 -2.43
C ILE A 395 6.26 2.79 -2.29
N PHE A 396 5.63 1.93 -3.07
CA PHE A 396 5.91 0.49 -3.12
C PHE A 396 6.17 0.13 -4.58
N ASN A 397 7.41 -0.23 -4.92
CA ASN A 397 7.70 -0.81 -6.23
C ASN A 397 7.77 -2.33 -6.07
N ASN A 398 6.96 -3.07 -6.82
CA ASN A 398 6.90 -4.54 -6.80
C ASN A 398 6.77 -5.17 -5.39
N ALA A 399 6.06 -4.53 -4.45
CA ALA A 399 6.13 -4.90 -3.03
C ALA A 399 4.78 -4.96 -2.32
N ALA A 400 4.50 -6.03 -1.58
CA ALA A 400 3.30 -6.09 -0.74
C ALA A 400 3.38 -5.18 0.49
N ILE A 401 4.54 -5.15 1.15
CA ILE A 401 4.78 -4.41 2.39
C ILE A 401 6.07 -3.62 2.41
N GLY A 402 7.12 -3.98 1.65
CA GLY A 402 8.30 -3.13 1.53
C GLY A 402 7.90 -1.80 0.91
N HIS A 403 8.13 -0.69 1.62
CA HIS A 403 7.80 0.63 1.09
C HIS A 403 8.79 1.68 1.51
N GLY A 404 9.08 2.57 0.57
CA GLY A 404 9.87 3.75 0.81
C GLY A 404 9.00 4.78 1.48
N GLN A 405 9.34 5.13 2.72
CA GLN A 405 8.62 6.14 3.48
C GLN A 405 9.23 7.51 3.27
N SER A 406 8.38 8.52 3.17
CA SER A 406 8.74 9.94 3.21
C SER A 406 7.88 10.61 4.28
N ASN A 407 8.55 11.04 5.35
CA ASN A 407 7.93 11.55 6.58
C ASN A 407 8.21 13.03 6.77
N PHE A 408 7.53 13.63 7.75
CA PHE A 408 7.67 15.05 8.11
C PHE A 408 7.27 16.00 6.97
N LEU A 409 6.37 15.56 6.09
CA LEU A 409 5.86 16.38 5.01
C LEU A 409 4.70 17.24 5.52
N THR A 410 4.58 18.45 4.96
CA THR A 410 3.50 19.39 5.25
C THR A 410 2.81 19.80 3.96
N MET A 411 1.48 19.73 3.93
CA MET A 411 0.65 20.25 2.86
C MET A 411 0.08 21.59 3.29
N LYS A 412 0.29 22.64 2.49
CA LYS A 412 -0.29 23.97 2.72
C LYS A 412 -1.25 24.32 1.60
N ILE A 413 -2.49 24.64 1.95
CA ILE A 413 -3.54 24.97 0.98
C ILE A 413 -3.63 26.48 0.85
N GLU A 414 -3.33 27.01 -0.33
CA GLU A 414 -3.29 28.45 -0.56
C GLU A 414 -4.70 29.06 -0.70
N ASN A 415 -4.79 30.39 -0.72
CA ASN A 415 -6.07 31.13 -0.78
C ASN A 415 -6.56 31.39 -2.21
#